data_AF-A0A060YFV2-F1
#
_entry.id   AF-A0A060YFV2-F1
#
_cell.length_a   1.000
_cell.length_b   1.000
_cell.length_c   1.000
_cell.angle_alpha   90.00
_cell.angle_beta   90.00
_cell.angle_gamma   90.00
#
_symmetry.space_group_name_H-M   'P 1'
#
loop_
_entity.id
_entity.type
_entity.pdbx_description
1 polymer ?
#
loop_
_entity_poly.entity_id
_entity_poly.type
_entity_poly.pdbx_seq_one_letter_code
_entity_poly.pdbx_strand_id
1 'polypeptide(L)'
;MLPSQDASKIYHDNYMRNSRAIGVLWAIFTICLAIINVVVFILPYWIGDSVNTPHAGYFGLFHYCVGTGNSNRELTCQGTFAEFSGIPSSAFKAASFFVLLSMVLILGCIACFTLFLFCNTATVYKTCAWMQLLCGK
;
A
#
# COMPACT_ATOMS: atom_id res chain seq x y z
N MET A 1 -16.00 35.10 -33.75
CA MET A 1 -15.69 33.67 -33.57
C MET A 1 -14.19 33.52 -33.71
N LEU A 2 -13.49 32.98 -32.70
CA LEU A 2 -12.06 32.69 -32.85
C LEU A 2 -11.87 31.65 -33.97
N PRO A 3 -10.83 31.77 -34.81
CA PRO A 3 -10.46 30.73 -35.76
C PRO A 3 -10.35 29.38 -35.05
N SER A 4 -10.84 28.31 -35.67
CA SER A 4 -10.86 26.97 -35.09
C SER A 4 -9.47 26.48 -34.63
N GLN A 5 -8.40 26.96 -35.28
CA GLN A 5 -7.02 26.65 -34.92
C GLN A 5 -6.51 27.36 -33.66
N ASP A 6 -7.02 28.56 -33.35
CA ASP A 6 -6.62 29.29 -32.14
C ASP A 6 -7.38 28.77 -30.93
N ALA A 7 -8.65 28.40 -31.13
CA ALA A 7 -9.45 27.72 -30.12
C ALA A 7 -8.80 26.39 -29.70
N SER A 8 -8.38 25.54 -30.66
CA SER A 8 -7.80 24.22 -30.36
C SER A 8 -6.48 24.30 -29.58
N LYS A 9 -5.63 25.29 -29.86
CA LYS A 9 -4.38 25.52 -29.11
C LYS A 9 -4.65 25.89 -27.65
N ILE A 10 -5.62 26.78 -27.40
CA ILE A 10 -6.00 27.18 -26.03
C ILE A 10 -6.55 25.98 -25.25
N TYR A 11 -7.40 25.16 -25.87
CA TYR A 11 -7.90 23.93 -25.23
C TYR A 11 -6.76 22.96 -24.91
N HIS A 12 -5.81 22.77 -25.83
CA HIS A 12 -4.68 21.89 -25.66
C HIS A 12 -3.76 22.34 -24.51
N ASP A 13 -3.47 23.63 -24.40
CA ASP A 13 -2.64 24.17 -23.31
C ASP A 13 -3.32 24.02 -21.94
N ASN A 14 -4.62 24.30 -21.85
CA ASN A 14 -5.38 24.06 -20.63
C ASN A 14 -5.41 22.58 -20.24
N TYR A 15 -5.57 21.69 -21.22
CA TYR A 15 -5.51 20.24 -21.01
C TYR A 15 -4.12 19.79 -20.52
N MET A 16 -3.04 20.31 -21.10
CA MET A 16 -1.67 19.98 -20.67
C MET A 16 -1.37 20.46 -19.24
N ARG A 17 -1.88 21.63 -18.85
CA ARG A 17 -1.72 22.12 -17.46
C ARG A 17 -2.51 21.27 -16.47
N ASN A 18 -3.76 20.95 -16.79
CA ASN A 18 -4.60 20.12 -15.92
C ASN A 18 -4.06 18.68 -15.80
N SER A 19 -3.59 18.09 -16.89
CA SER A 19 -3.02 16.74 -16.87
C SER A 19 -1.73 16.64 -16.03
N ARG A 20 -0.88 17.67 -16.05
CA ARG A 20 0.30 17.76 -15.15
C ARG A 20 -0.12 17.87 -13.68
N ALA A 21 -1.14 18.67 -13.37
CA ALA A 21 -1.66 18.81 -12.01
C ALA A 21 -2.21 17.48 -11.47
N ILE A 22 -2.96 16.74 -12.31
CA ILE A 22 -3.45 15.39 -11.99
C ILE A 22 -2.29 14.43 -11.73
N GLY A 23 -1.22 14.51 -12.52
CA GLY A 23 0.00 13.71 -12.31
C GLY A 23 0.65 13.94 -10.94
N VAL A 24 0.76 15.19 -10.52
CA VAL A 24 1.31 15.55 -9.20
C VAL A 24 0.41 15.03 -8.07
N LEU A 25 -0.91 15.23 -8.19
CA LEU A 25 -1.87 14.68 -7.22
C LEU A 25 -1.75 13.16 -7.10
N TRP A 26 -1.58 12.48 -8.23
CA TRP A 26 -1.42 11.03 -8.24
C TRP A 26 -0.16 10.56 -7.53
N ALA A 27 0.96 11.25 -7.73
CA ALA A 27 2.20 10.97 -7.00
C ALA A 27 2.02 11.14 -5.49
N ILE A 28 1.37 12.24 -5.06
CA ILE A 28 1.09 12.50 -3.64
C ILE A 28 0.24 11.37 -3.04
N PHE A 29 -0.87 11.01 -3.68
CA PHE A 29 -1.73 9.92 -3.18
C PHE A 29 -1.02 8.57 -3.15
N THR A 30 -0.15 8.29 -4.13
CA THR A 30 0.65 7.06 -4.15
C THR A 30 1.63 7.00 -2.98
N ILE A 31 2.29 8.12 -2.65
CA ILE A 31 3.18 8.21 -1.49
C ILE A 31 2.40 7.98 -0.19
N CYS A 32 1.24 8.62 -0.03
CA CYS A 32 0.37 8.39 1.13
C CYS A 32 -0.03 6.92 1.25
N LEU A 33 -0.42 6.29 0.13
CA LEU A 33 -0.80 4.88 0.10
C LEU A 33 0.38 3.96 0.45
N ALA A 34 1.60 4.31 0.05
CA ALA A 34 2.80 3.56 0.39
C ALA A 34 3.05 3.57 1.91
N ILE A 35 2.94 4.75 2.54
CA ILE A 35 3.09 4.90 3.98
C ILE A 35 2.05 4.03 4.70
N ILE A 36 0.79 4.09 4.28
CA ILE A 36 -0.28 3.27 4.87
C ILE A 36 0.02 1.77 4.70
N ASN A 37 0.49 1.32 3.53
CA ASN A 37 0.83 -0.09 3.32
C ASN A 37 2.00 -0.55 4.20
N VAL A 38 3.04 0.27 4.38
CA VAL A 38 4.15 -0.04 5.29
C VAL A 38 3.65 -0.14 6.73
N VAL A 39 2.79 0.79 7.17
CA VAL A 39 2.19 0.78 8.49
C VAL A 39 1.37 -0.50 8.68
N VAL A 40 0.47 -0.83 7.74
CA VAL A 40 -0.36 -2.04 7.76
C VAL A 40 0.47 -3.32 7.81
N PHE A 41 1.62 -3.36 7.12
CA PHE A 41 2.53 -4.50 7.14
C PHE A 41 3.22 -4.68 8.49
N ILE A 42 3.65 -3.60 9.14
CA ILE A 42 4.39 -3.66 10.42
C ILE A 42 3.44 -3.77 11.62
N LEU A 43 2.21 -3.28 11.51
CA LEU A 43 1.26 -3.26 12.63
C LEU A 43 0.93 -4.69 13.09
N PRO A 44 1.11 -5.00 14.40
CA PRO A 44 0.81 -6.32 14.93
C PRO A 44 -0.67 -6.51 15.27
N TYR A 45 -1.54 -5.54 14.94
CA TYR A 45 -2.94 -5.50 15.36
C TYR A 45 -3.90 -5.72 14.19
N TRP A 46 -3.91 -6.93 13.65
CA TRP A 46 -4.85 -7.30 12.58
C TRP A 46 -6.14 -7.88 13.14
N ILE A 47 -6.01 -8.77 14.11
CA ILE A 47 -7.14 -9.32 14.88
C ILE A 47 -6.79 -9.14 16.36
N GLY A 48 -7.49 -8.21 17.02
CA GLY A 48 -7.38 -8.00 18.45
C GLY A 48 -8.47 -8.75 19.19
N ASP A 49 -8.17 -9.10 20.44
CA ASP A 49 -9.16 -9.75 21.30
C ASP A 49 -10.06 -8.74 22.04
N SER A 50 -11.23 -9.20 22.50
CA SER A 50 -12.25 -8.38 23.16
C SER A 50 -12.21 -8.50 24.68
N VAL A 51 -12.89 -7.59 25.40
CA VAL A 51 -12.96 -7.59 26.87
C VAL A 51 -13.61 -8.86 27.48
N ASN A 52 -14.26 -9.69 26.65
CA ASN A 52 -15.01 -10.86 27.10
C ASN A 52 -14.24 -12.19 26.96
N THR A 53 -13.01 -12.18 26.47
CA THR A 53 -12.25 -13.42 26.28
C THR A 53 -11.39 -13.80 27.48
N PRO A 54 -11.21 -15.11 27.72
CA PRO A 54 -10.48 -15.61 28.88
C PRO A 54 -8.98 -15.27 28.86
N HIS A 55 -8.40 -14.97 27.68
CA HIS A 55 -6.99 -14.62 27.52
C HIS A 55 -6.86 -13.43 26.57
N ALA A 56 -6.25 -12.33 27.01
CA ALA A 56 -5.99 -11.19 26.13
C ALA A 56 -4.90 -11.55 25.10
N GLY A 57 -5.13 -11.23 23.83
CA GLY A 57 -4.15 -11.46 22.77
C GLY A 57 -4.38 -10.59 21.54
N TYR A 58 -3.40 -10.58 20.65
CA TYR A 58 -3.53 -9.99 19.32
C TYR A 58 -2.73 -10.78 18.30
N PHE A 59 -3.28 -10.86 17.09
CA PHE A 59 -2.66 -11.45 15.92
C PHE A 59 -2.37 -10.35 14.90
N GLY A 60 -1.13 -10.26 14.47
CA GLY A 60 -0.68 -9.55 13.28
C GLY A 60 -0.52 -10.51 12.10
N LEU A 61 0.10 -10.05 11.02
CA LEU A 61 0.38 -10.89 9.84
C LEU A 61 1.32 -12.05 10.14
N PHE A 62 2.42 -11.75 10.81
CA PHE A 62 3.51 -12.69 11.10
C PHE A 62 3.90 -12.75 12.57
N HIS A 63 3.32 -11.89 13.41
CA HIS A 63 3.48 -11.88 14.86
C HIS A 63 2.15 -12.21 15.53
N TYR A 64 2.19 -12.95 16.63
CA TYR A 64 1.04 -13.12 17.51
C TYR A 64 1.50 -13.04 18.95
N CYS A 65 0.64 -12.47 19.80
CA CYS A 65 0.90 -12.34 21.22
C CYS A 65 -0.29 -12.90 21.99
N VAL A 66 0.00 -13.79 22.93
CA VAL A 66 -1.02 -14.45 23.77
C VAL A 66 -0.70 -14.16 25.23
N GLY A 67 -1.72 -13.77 25.99
CA GLY A 67 -1.63 -13.57 27.44
C GLY A 67 -1.69 -14.90 28.18
N THR A 68 -0.69 -15.14 29.03
CA THR A 68 -0.67 -16.30 29.93
C THR A 68 -1.53 -15.96 31.15
N GLY A 69 -2.54 -16.77 31.44
CA GLY A 69 -3.54 -16.47 32.47
C GLY A 69 -2.97 -16.21 33.87
N ASN A 70 -3.62 -15.27 34.55
CA ASN A 70 -3.50 -14.84 35.94
C ASN A 70 -2.65 -13.57 36.19
N SER A 71 -3.35 -12.45 36.36
CA SER A 71 -2.97 -11.23 37.10
C SER A 71 -1.88 -10.29 36.57
N ASN A 72 -1.16 -10.59 35.49
CA ASN A 72 -0.29 -9.60 34.84
C ASN A 72 -0.52 -9.55 33.35
N ARG A 73 -0.47 -8.35 32.76
CA ARG A 73 -0.55 -8.08 31.31
C ARG A 73 0.71 -8.56 30.58
N GLU A 74 1.23 -9.72 30.98
CA GLU A 74 2.43 -10.31 30.41
C GLU A 74 2.02 -11.07 29.15
N LEU A 75 2.29 -10.43 28.01
CA LEU A 75 2.00 -10.95 26.69
C LEU A 75 3.25 -11.65 26.17
N THR A 76 3.15 -12.95 25.88
CA THR A 76 4.22 -13.67 25.21
C THR A 76 4.03 -13.49 23.71
N CYS A 77 4.92 -12.73 23.08
CA CYS A 77 4.92 -12.48 21.65
C CYS A 77 5.84 -13.44 20.90
N GLN A 78 5.33 -14.08 19.86
CA GLN A 78 6.05 -15.02 19.02
C GLN A 78 5.81 -14.73 17.53
N GLY A 79 6.72 -15.25 16.71
CA GLY A 79 6.71 -15.08 15.25
C GLY A 79 7.75 -14.08 14.78
N THR A 80 8.26 -14.31 13.58
CA THR A 80 9.15 -13.42 12.85
C THR A 80 8.86 -13.58 11.37
N PHE A 81 9.01 -12.49 10.61
CA PHE A 81 8.80 -12.54 9.16
C PHE A 81 9.77 -13.53 8.47
N ALA A 82 10.96 -13.75 9.03
CA ALA A 82 11.96 -14.67 8.49
C ALA A 82 11.54 -16.15 8.58
N GLU A 83 10.62 -16.49 9.48
CA GLU A 83 10.20 -17.87 9.73
C GLU A 83 8.78 -18.11 9.22
N PHE A 84 8.65 -18.09 7.89
CA PHE A 84 7.38 -18.20 7.17
C PHE A 84 6.68 -19.57 7.34
N SER A 85 7.38 -20.57 7.91
CA SER A 85 6.85 -21.86 8.33
C SER A 85 6.22 -21.84 9.73
N GLY A 86 6.58 -20.87 10.57
CA GLY A 86 6.07 -20.74 11.95
C GLY A 86 4.69 -20.07 12.05
N ILE A 87 4.13 -19.60 10.93
CA ILE A 87 2.79 -18.99 10.88
C ILE A 87 1.73 -20.11 10.96
N PRO A 88 0.86 -20.13 11.97
CA PRO A 88 -0.04 -21.27 12.24
C PRO A 88 -1.16 -21.43 11.21
N SER A 89 -1.52 -20.37 10.47
CA SER A 89 -2.63 -20.38 9.52
C SER A 89 -2.16 -20.09 8.10
N SER A 90 -2.60 -20.91 7.16
CA SER A 90 -2.36 -20.72 5.71
C SER A 90 -2.98 -19.43 5.17
N ALA A 91 -4.11 -18.98 5.75
CA ALA A 91 -4.75 -17.73 5.37
C ALA A 91 -3.89 -16.52 5.74
N PHE A 92 -3.29 -16.51 6.94
CA PHE A 92 -2.38 -15.44 7.37
C PHE A 92 -1.05 -15.47 6.62
N LYS A 93 -0.59 -16.66 6.23
CA LYS A 93 0.55 -16.83 5.35
C LYS A 93 0.31 -16.21 3.97
N ALA A 94 -0.85 -16.49 3.37
CA ALA A 94 -1.25 -15.88 2.10
C ALA A 94 -1.43 -14.37 2.23
N ALA A 95 -2.12 -13.89 3.28
CA ALA A 95 -2.30 -12.47 3.55
C ALA A 95 -0.95 -11.74 3.68
N SER A 96 0.01 -12.34 4.41
CA SER A 96 1.37 -11.79 4.54
C SER A 96 2.07 -11.65 3.20
N PHE A 97 1.94 -12.65 2.31
CA PHE A 97 2.51 -12.60 0.98
C PHE A 97 1.88 -11.52 0.11
N PHE A 98 0.54 -11.42 0.07
CA PHE A 98 -0.15 -10.44 -0.76
C PHE A 98 0.07 -9.00 -0.29
N VAL A 99 0.08 -8.76 1.03
CA VAL A 99 0.38 -7.43 1.59
C VAL A 99 1.82 -7.03 1.31
N LEU A 100 2.78 -7.96 1.44
CA LEU A 100 4.17 -7.71 1.06
C LEU A 100 4.30 -7.40 -0.43
N LEU A 101 3.64 -8.18 -1.29
CA LEU A 101 3.66 -7.96 -2.74
C LEU A 101 3.09 -6.58 -3.10
N SER A 102 1.97 -6.19 -2.49
CA SER A 102 1.38 -4.85 -2.63
C SER A 102 2.36 -3.75 -2.21
N MET A 103 3.01 -3.91 -1.05
CA MET A 103 3.99 -2.97 -0.55
C MET A 103 5.16 -2.79 -1.54
N VAL A 104 5.72 -3.89 -2.06
CA VAL A 104 6.81 -3.86 -3.06
C VAL A 104 6.36 -3.20 -4.36
N LEU A 105 5.15 -3.51 -4.85
CA LEU A 105 4.61 -2.93 -6.08
C LEU A 105 4.36 -1.42 -5.95
N ILE A 106 3.87 -0.95 -4.81
CA ILE A 106 3.66 0.49 -4.56
C ILE A 106 4.99 1.22 -4.45
N LEU A 107 5.99 0.64 -3.76
CA LEU A 107 7.34 1.20 -3.75
C LEU A 107 7.96 1.23 -5.15
N GLY A 108 7.74 0.19 -5.95
CA GLY A 108 8.11 0.15 -7.37
C GLY A 108 7.43 1.26 -8.17
N CYS A 109 6.16 1.53 -7.91
CA CYS A 109 5.41 2.62 -8.53
C CYS A 109 6.02 4.00 -8.17
N ILE A 110 6.46 4.19 -6.92
CA ILE A 110 7.19 5.40 -6.49
C ILE A 110 8.52 5.52 -7.24
N ALA A 111 9.28 4.43 -7.37
CA ALA A 111 10.50 4.43 -8.15
C ALA A 111 10.23 4.77 -9.62
N CYS A 112 9.15 4.25 -10.22
CA CYS A 112 8.73 4.59 -11.57
C CYS A 112 8.31 6.06 -11.73
N PHE A 113 7.87 6.75 -10.67
CA PHE A 113 7.65 8.19 -10.73
C PHE A 113 8.94 8.97 -11.01
N THR A 114 10.11 8.47 -10.60
CA THR A 114 11.40 9.10 -10.95
C THR A 114 11.74 8.96 -12.44
N LEU A 115 11.19 7.94 -13.12
CA LEU A 115 11.37 7.73 -14.56
C LEU A 115 10.58 8.74 -15.41
N PHE A 116 9.70 9.58 -14.83
CA PHE A 116 9.07 10.70 -15.54
C PHE A 116 10.08 11.70 -16.12
N LEU A 117 11.32 11.71 -15.60
CA LEU A 117 12.39 12.56 -16.10
C LEU A 117 13.01 12.04 -17.42
N PHE A 118 12.89 10.74 -17.71
CA PHE A 118 13.58 10.08 -18.82
C PHE A 118 12.65 9.44 -19.85
N CYS A 119 11.41 9.11 -19.47
CA CYS A 119 10.47 8.37 -20.29
C CYS A 119 9.24 9.19 -20.67
N ASN A 120 8.55 8.80 -21.76
CA ASN A 120 7.30 9.43 -22.16
C ASN A 120 6.25 9.29 -21.03
N THR A 121 5.69 10.43 -20.63
CA THR A 121 4.69 10.57 -19.56
C THR A 121 3.51 9.62 -19.74
N ALA A 122 3.06 9.40 -20.98
CA ALA A 122 1.96 8.47 -21.28
C ALA A 122 2.30 7.01 -20.94
N THR A 123 3.53 6.58 -21.18
CA THR A 123 4.00 5.22 -20.85
C THR A 123 4.08 5.05 -19.34
N VAL A 124 4.62 6.04 -18.62
CA VAL A 124 4.76 5.94 -17.16
C VAL A 124 3.38 5.92 -16.47
N TYR A 125 2.43 6.75 -16.92
CA TYR A 125 1.05 6.70 -16.42
C TYR A 125 0.42 5.32 -16.62
N LYS A 126 0.58 4.73 -17.82
CA LYS A 126 0.01 3.42 -18.11
C LYS A 126 0.62 2.34 -17.22
N THR A 127 1.94 2.28 -17.11
CA THR A 127 2.63 1.25 -16.30
C THR A 127 2.26 1.38 -14.81
N CYS A 128 2.34 2.58 -14.25
CA CYS A 128 1.99 2.80 -12.85
C CYS A 128 0.49 2.55 -12.58
N ALA A 129 -0.41 2.80 -13.55
CA ALA A 129 -1.81 2.42 -13.43
C ALA A 129 -2.02 0.89 -13.38
N TRP A 130 -1.29 0.12 -14.19
CA TRP A 130 -1.32 -1.34 -14.12
C TRP A 130 -0.80 -1.85 -12.77
N MET A 131 0.29 -1.28 -12.26
CA MET A 131 0.84 -1.64 -10.96
C MET A 131 -0.16 -1.38 -9.83
N GLN A 132 -0.82 -0.22 -9.84
CA GLN A 132 -1.81 0.13 -8.81
C GLN A 132 -3.11 -0.70 -8.91
N LEU A 133 -3.55 -1.05 -10.12
CA LEU A 133 -4.69 -1.95 -10.31
C LEU A 133 -4.43 -3.34 -9.74
N LEU A 134 -3.18 -3.81 -9.79
CA LEU A 134 -2.77 -5.07 -9.19
C LEU A 134 -2.61 -4.99 -7.66
N CYS A 135 -2.37 -3.80 -7.09
CA CYS A 135 -2.28 -3.62 -5.64
C CYS A 135 -3.64 -3.55 -4.95
N GLY A 136 -4.67 -3.05 -5.65
CA GLY A 136 -6.02 -2.85 -5.10
C GLY A 136 -7.00 -4.00 -5.31
N LYS A 137 -6.54 -5.15 -5.81
CA LYS A 137 -7.33 -6.37 -5.97
C LYS A 137 -6.72 -7.50 -5.17
#